data_AF-A0A356FZ05-F1
#
_entry.id   AF-A0A356FZ05-F1
#
_cell.length_a   1.000
_cell.length_b   1.000
_cell.length_c   1.000
_cell.angle_alpha   90.00
_cell.angle_beta   90.00
_cell.angle_gamma   90.00
#
_symmetry.space_group_name_H-M   'P 1'
#
loop_
_entity.id
_entity.type
_entity.pdbx_description
1 polymer ?
#
loop_
_entity_poly.entity_id
_entity_poly.type
_entity_poly.pdbx_seq_one_letter_code
_entity_poly.pdbx_strand_id
1 'polypeptide(L)'
;MTKTTWKAGTMVYPLPAVMVTSGTMEKPNVFTAAWTGIINSEPAMTYVSIRPSRYSHELIEQNGEFVINLTTQDLLHAADFCGVKSGRDTDKFAETGMTPMPCKFVKAPQIAQSPVSVECKVTEIKKLGSHDMFIAEILAVDVDDSLLDDAGKLALEKCGLVAFCHGGYYGLSGQIGTFGFSVAKKKSRKQKIHEIKAKRRLEKAAHAAEESEEEEKTFKKRKPAFEHHERRDFEDRRRSDRKPRKFDRGERNFDNDEKPFKKPFAKKPFGDGRKEKSFGGRKPFRKTFEGKKPFADKKPARKPFKPKAQ
;
A
#
# COMPACT_ATOMS: atom_id res chain seq x y z
N MET A 1 15.94 31.10 9.14
CA MET A 1 14.69 30.48 9.60
C MET A 1 14.47 30.86 11.06
N THR A 2 13.63 31.85 11.33
CA THR A 2 13.20 32.18 12.70
C THR A 2 12.09 31.20 13.10
N LYS A 3 12.03 30.83 14.39
CA LYS A 3 10.96 29.98 14.93
C LYS A 3 9.99 30.88 15.69
N THR A 4 8.70 30.68 15.47
CA THR A 4 7.65 31.34 16.25
C THR A 4 7.20 30.40 17.36
N THR A 5 7.11 30.91 18.59
CA THR A 5 6.52 30.16 19.70
C THR A 5 5.02 30.07 19.50
N TRP A 6 4.50 28.84 19.43
CA TRP A 6 3.07 28.57 19.32
C TRP A 6 2.46 28.22 20.69
N LYS A 7 1.13 28.33 20.82
CA LYS A 7 0.42 27.92 22.04
C LYS A 7 0.62 26.42 22.30
N ALA A 8 0.82 26.04 23.56
CA ALA A 8 0.92 24.64 23.96
C ALA A 8 -0.37 23.87 23.60
N GLY A 9 -0.20 22.63 23.14
CA GLY A 9 -1.27 21.73 22.74
C GLY A 9 -0.74 20.36 22.34
N THR A 10 -1.65 19.43 22.05
CA THR A 10 -1.33 18.06 21.58
C THR A 10 -0.83 18.10 20.12
N MET A 11 0.45 18.41 19.94
CA MET A 11 1.07 18.69 18.63
C MET A 11 2.03 17.58 18.14
N VAL A 12 1.92 16.36 18.68
CA VAL A 12 2.65 15.19 18.17
C VAL A 12 1.87 14.61 16.99
N TYR A 13 2.44 14.65 15.78
CA TYR A 13 1.83 14.18 14.53
C TYR A 13 2.89 13.58 13.60
N PRO A 14 2.50 12.76 12.60
CA PRO A 14 1.15 12.23 12.38
C PRO A 14 0.74 11.23 13.46
N LEU A 15 -0.55 11.01 13.60
CA LEU A 15 -1.12 10.07 14.55
C LEU A 15 -1.75 8.91 13.79
N PRO A 16 -1.75 7.69 14.34
CA PRO A 16 -2.54 6.63 13.75
C PRO A 16 -4.03 6.97 13.87
N ALA A 17 -4.85 6.53 12.92
CA ALA A 17 -6.30 6.54 13.05
C ALA A 17 -6.73 5.07 13.11
N VAL A 18 -6.81 4.49 14.31
CA VAL A 18 -7.17 3.08 14.47
C VAL A 18 -8.61 2.94 14.90
N MET A 19 -9.23 1.82 14.54
CA MET A 19 -10.56 1.44 15.01
C MET A 19 -10.42 0.45 16.16
N VAL A 20 -10.84 0.88 17.35
CA VAL A 20 -10.77 0.07 18.56
C VAL A 20 -12.13 -0.56 18.80
N THR A 21 -12.18 -1.88 18.78
CA THR A 21 -13.38 -2.66 19.08
C THR A 21 -13.38 -3.09 20.54
N SER A 22 -14.58 -3.14 21.12
CA SER A 22 -14.83 -3.56 22.50
C SER A 22 -16.19 -4.22 22.63
N GLY A 23 -16.50 -4.77 23.81
CA GLY A 23 -17.71 -5.55 24.05
C GLY A 23 -17.50 -7.04 23.78
N THR A 24 -18.53 -7.71 23.26
CA THR A 24 -18.52 -9.14 22.92
C THR A 24 -19.12 -9.35 21.53
N MET A 25 -19.14 -10.59 21.01
CA MET A 25 -19.78 -10.90 19.73
C MET A 25 -21.29 -10.65 19.75
N GLU A 26 -21.95 -10.76 20.91
CA GLU A 26 -23.39 -10.49 21.06
C GLU A 26 -23.70 -9.00 21.07
N LYS A 27 -22.78 -8.19 21.60
CA LYS A 27 -22.92 -6.74 21.68
C LYS A 27 -21.61 -6.05 21.29
N PRO A 28 -21.26 -6.09 19.98
CA PRO A 28 -20.01 -5.54 19.51
C PRO A 28 -20.10 -4.01 19.43
N ASN A 29 -19.01 -3.32 19.77
CA ASN A 29 -18.90 -1.89 19.60
C ASN A 29 -17.51 -1.52 19.07
N VAL A 30 -17.42 -0.38 18.39
CA VAL A 30 -16.20 0.09 17.72
C VAL A 30 -16.10 1.60 17.79
N PHE A 31 -14.93 2.16 18.07
CA PHE A 31 -14.72 3.60 18.01
C PHE A 31 -13.35 3.92 17.43
N THR A 32 -13.21 5.10 16.85
CA THR A 32 -11.91 5.53 16.29
C THR A 32 -11.11 6.27 17.33
N ALA A 33 -9.85 5.86 17.47
CA ALA A 33 -8.90 6.44 18.40
C ALA A 33 -7.62 6.83 17.67
N ALA A 34 -7.09 8.01 18.01
CA ALA A 34 -5.76 8.42 17.58
C ALA A 34 -4.74 8.43 18.71
N TRP A 35 -5.20 8.54 19.97
CA TRP A 35 -4.33 8.65 21.14
C TRP A 35 -3.98 7.22 21.58
N THR A 36 -3.08 6.60 20.84
CA THR A 36 -2.64 5.21 20.99
C THR A 36 -1.19 5.07 20.53
N GLY A 37 -0.53 3.97 20.90
CA GLY A 37 0.80 3.63 20.43
C GLY A 37 1.44 2.50 21.22
N ILE A 38 2.63 2.08 20.80
CA ILE A 38 3.42 1.05 21.48
C ILE A 38 4.08 1.65 22.73
N ILE A 39 3.96 0.95 23.86
CA ILE A 39 4.60 1.32 25.15
C ILE A 39 5.90 0.54 25.35
N ASN A 40 5.87 -0.77 25.10
CA ASN A 40 6.96 -1.67 25.43
C ASN A 40 7.09 -2.79 24.39
N SER A 41 8.30 -3.30 24.22
CA SER A 41 8.60 -4.39 23.28
C SER A 41 8.57 -5.77 23.94
N GLU A 42 8.95 -5.88 25.22
CA GLU A 42 9.02 -7.15 25.95
C GLU A 42 8.63 -6.96 27.43
N PRO A 43 7.42 -7.37 27.87
CA PRO A 43 6.34 -7.88 27.03
C PRO A 43 5.82 -6.82 26.06
N ALA A 44 5.25 -7.26 24.93
CA ALA A 44 4.66 -6.36 23.95
C ALA A 44 3.45 -5.64 24.54
N MET A 45 3.47 -4.30 24.59
CA MET A 45 2.41 -3.51 25.21
C MET A 45 2.02 -2.31 24.37
N THR A 46 0.74 -1.97 24.43
CA THR A 46 0.13 -0.81 23.79
C THR A 46 -0.75 -0.05 24.77
N TYR A 47 -1.24 1.13 24.38
CA TYR A 47 -2.29 1.82 25.10
C TYR A 47 -3.33 2.42 24.17
N VAL A 48 -4.52 2.65 24.71
CA VAL A 48 -5.52 3.54 24.12
C VAL A 48 -6.02 4.50 25.20
N SER A 49 -6.03 5.80 24.91
CA SER A 49 -6.56 6.83 25.82
C SER A 49 -7.98 7.20 25.45
N ILE A 50 -8.93 6.96 26.36
CA ILE A 50 -10.36 7.09 26.12
C ILE A 50 -10.96 8.09 27.10
N ARG A 51 -11.86 8.94 26.62
CA ARG A 51 -12.64 9.79 27.52
C ARG A 51 -13.69 8.96 28.26
N PRO A 52 -13.88 9.15 29.58
CA PRO A 52 -14.91 8.45 30.35
C PRO A 52 -16.35 8.57 29.80
N SER A 53 -16.65 9.63 29.05
CA SER A 53 -17.97 9.81 28.43
C SER A 53 -18.25 8.89 27.24
N ARG A 54 -17.23 8.25 26.65
CA ARG A 54 -17.40 7.36 25.49
C ARG A 54 -17.94 6.01 25.93
N TYR A 55 -18.91 5.47 25.18
CA TYR A 55 -19.47 4.15 25.49
C TYR A 55 -18.42 3.03 25.57
N SER A 56 -17.39 3.09 24.72
CA SER A 56 -16.31 2.11 24.73
C SER A 56 -15.47 2.11 26.00
N HIS A 57 -15.41 3.22 26.76
CA HIS A 57 -14.68 3.29 28.03
C HIS A 57 -15.26 2.29 29.03
N GLU A 58 -16.57 2.38 29.27
CA GLU A 58 -17.32 1.49 30.17
C GLU A 58 -17.14 0.02 29.79
N LEU A 59 -17.24 -0.31 28.50
CA LEU A 59 -17.09 -1.68 28.01
C LEU A 59 -15.68 -2.24 28.25
N ILE A 60 -14.64 -1.43 28.03
CA ILE A 60 -13.25 -1.86 28.20
C ILE A 60 -12.89 -1.94 29.68
N GLU A 61 -13.40 -1.02 30.51
CA GLU A 61 -13.22 -1.06 31.96
C GLU A 61 -13.85 -2.33 32.58
N GLN A 62 -15.04 -2.74 32.09
CA GLN A 62 -15.73 -3.93 32.57
C GLN A 62 -15.12 -5.24 32.05
N ASN A 63 -14.80 -5.31 30.75
CA ASN A 63 -14.34 -6.55 30.12
C ASN A 63 -12.82 -6.75 30.22
N GLY A 64 -12.05 -5.66 30.38
CA GLY A 64 -10.59 -5.71 30.40
C GLY A 64 -9.94 -6.08 29.06
N GLU A 65 -10.69 -5.99 27.96
CA GLU A 65 -10.28 -6.49 26.65
C GLU A 65 -10.72 -5.54 25.54
N PHE A 66 -9.86 -5.37 24.52
CA PHE A 66 -10.16 -4.64 23.30
C PHE A 66 -9.29 -5.15 22.14
N VAL A 67 -9.66 -4.79 20.91
CA VAL A 67 -8.84 -5.08 19.73
C VAL A 67 -8.55 -3.78 18.98
N ILE A 68 -7.29 -3.55 18.60
CA ILE A 68 -6.91 -2.43 17.73
C ILE A 68 -6.89 -2.92 16.29
N ASN A 69 -7.77 -2.38 15.46
CA ASN A 69 -7.88 -2.69 14.03
C ASN A 69 -7.25 -1.54 13.23
N LEU A 70 -6.28 -1.86 12.37
CA LEU A 70 -5.60 -0.85 11.57
C LEU A 70 -6.50 -0.35 10.43
N THR A 71 -6.63 0.96 10.31
CA THR A 71 -7.50 1.57 9.29
C THR A 71 -6.77 1.74 7.96
N THR A 72 -7.41 1.26 6.90
CA THR A 72 -7.00 1.42 5.50
C THR A 72 -7.79 2.57 4.85
N GLN A 73 -7.43 2.93 3.62
CA GLN A 73 -8.19 3.91 2.84
C GLN A 73 -9.66 3.47 2.62
N ASP A 74 -9.90 2.17 2.41
CA ASP A 74 -11.25 1.63 2.19
C ASP A 74 -12.12 1.70 3.45
N LEU A 75 -11.50 1.61 4.63
CA LEU A 75 -12.17 1.73 5.93
C LEU A 75 -12.33 3.17 6.41
N LEU A 76 -11.80 4.16 5.69
CA LEU A 76 -11.70 5.52 6.18
C LEU A 76 -13.05 6.15 6.54
N HIS A 77 -14.08 5.94 5.70
CA HIS A 77 -15.43 6.44 5.96
C HIS A 77 -16.04 5.79 7.21
N ALA A 78 -15.88 4.48 7.38
CA ALA A 78 -16.35 3.76 8.56
C ALA A 78 -15.61 4.22 9.83
N ALA A 79 -14.29 4.42 9.73
CA ALA A 79 -13.49 4.94 10.83
C ALA A 79 -13.97 6.34 11.25
N ASP A 80 -14.18 7.26 10.31
CA ASP A 80 -14.66 8.60 10.66
C ASP A 80 -16.04 8.55 11.34
N PHE A 81 -16.97 7.77 10.78
CA PHE A 81 -18.29 7.55 11.36
C PHE A 81 -18.22 7.01 12.80
N CYS A 82 -17.35 6.02 13.05
CA CYS A 82 -17.14 5.43 14.37
C CYS A 82 -16.47 6.38 15.37
N GLY A 83 -15.76 7.42 14.90
CA GLY A 83 -15.20 8.48 15.74
C GLY A 83 -16.24 9.51 16.21
N VAL A 84 -17.29 9.73 15.39
CA VAL A 84 -18.33 10.74 15.62
C VAL A 84 -19.55 10.16 16.36
N LYS A 85 -20.04 8.99 15.96
CA LYS A 85 -21.27 8.40 16.52
C LYS A 85 -20.97 7.53 17.75
N SER A 86 -21.83 7.64 18.76
CA SER A 86 -21.76 6.81 19.97
C SER A 86 -22.37 5.44 19.71
N GLY A 87 -21.77 4.38 20.26
CA GLY A 87 -22.36 3.03 20.20
C GLY A 87 -23.46 2.78 21.23
N ARG A 88 -23.76 3.78 22.08
CA ARG A 88 -24.82 3.68 23.09
C ARG A 88 -26.21 3.60 22.44
N ASP A 89 -26.38 4.32 21.34
CA ASP A 89 -27.66 4.52 20.65
C ASP A 89 -27.59 4.15 19.17
N THR A 90 -26.50 3.53 18.71
CA THR A 90 -26.26 3.24 17.29
C THR A 90 -25.44 1.96 17.15
N ASP A 91 -25.97 1.00 16.38
CA ASP A 91 -25.20 -0.16 15.94
C ASP A 91 -24.26 0.28 14.80
N LYS A 92 -23.02 0.58 15.17
CA LYS A 92 -22.01 1.05 14.21
C LYS A 92 -21.57 -0.01 13.22
N PHE A 93 -21.67 -1.30 13.54
CA PHE A 93 -21.33 -2.35 12.58
C PHE A 93 -22.39 -2.42 11.48
N ALA A 94 -23.66 -2.40 11.87
CA ALA A 94 -24.77 -2.38 10.91
C ALA A 94 -24.74 -1.13 10.01
N GLU A 95 -24.55 0.06 10.58
CA GLU A 95 -24.54 1.33 9.83
C GLU A 95 -23.37 1.46 8.84
N THR A 96 -22.23 0.85 9.15
CA THR A 96 -21.02 0.95 8.32
C THR A 96 -20.82 -0.26 7.39
N GLY A 97 -21.65 -1.30 7.52
CA GLY A 97 -21.50 -2.55 6.77
C GLY A 97 -20.26 -3.37 7.15
N MET A 98 -19.61 -3.05 8.28
CA MET A 98 -18.48 -3.80 8.78
C MET A 98 -18.92 -5.12 9.42
N THR A 99 -18.06 -6.13 9.38
CA THR A 99 -18.37 -7.46 9.90
C THR A 99 -17.52 -7.74 11.14
N PRO A 100 -18.14 -7.94 12.33
CA PRO A 100 -17.40 -8.39 13.50
C PRO A 100 -16.99 -9.86 13.32
N MET A 101 -15.77 -10.20 13.69
CA MET A 101 -15.28 -11.58 13.72
C MET A 101 -14.70 -11.91 15.10
N PRO A 102 -14.77 -13.19 15.54
CA PRO A 102 -14.16 -13.60 16.79
C PRO A 102 -12.63 -13.50 16.72
N CYS A 103 -12.06 -13.19 17.88
CA CYS A 103 -10.62 -13.24 18.14
C CYS A 103 -10.25 -14.54 18.87
N LYS A 104 -8.95 -14.85 18.94
CA LYS A 104 -8.46 -16.11 19.52
C LYS A 104 -8.30 -16.06 21.03
N PHE A 105 -7.84 -14.93 21.57
CA PHE A 105 -7.49 -14.75 22.97
C PHE A 105 -8.42 -13.78 23.72
N VAL A 106 -9.07 -12.85 23.01
CA VAL A 106 -10.00 -11.88 23.60
C VAL A 106 -11.43 -12.05 23.08
N LYS A 107 -12.42 -11.61 23.89
CA LYS A 107 -13.85 -11.63 23.56
C LYS A 107 -14.29 -10.46 22.69
N ALA A 108 -13.55 -9.36 22.73
CA ALA A 108 -13.79 -8.22 21.86
C ALA A 108 -13.57 -8.66 20.39
N PRO A 109 -14.48 -8.31 19.47
CA PRO A 109 -14.38 -8.77 18.08
C PRO A 109 -13.27 -8.03 17.33
N GLN A 110 -12.69 -8.64 16.31
CA GLN A 110 -11.95 -7.93 15.26
C GLN A 110 -12.88 -7.53 14.11
N ILE A 111 -12.39 -6.69 13.20
CA ILE A 111 -13.13 -6.25 12.01
C ILE A 111 -12.63 -7.05 10.80
N ALA A 112 -13.51 -7.78 10.11
CA ALA A 112 -13.14 -8.62 8.95
C ALA A 112 -12.40 -7.86 7.85
N GLN A 113 -12.80 -6.61 7.63
CA GLN A 113 -12.25 -5.74 6.60
C GLN A 113 -10.91 -5.09 7.01
N SER A 114 -10.51 -5.21 8.28
CA SER A 114 -9.23 -4.70 8.77
C SER A 114 -8.13 -5.71 8.46
N PRO A 115 -7.04 -5.32 7.78
CA PRO A 115 -6.02 -6.26 7.36
C PRO A 115 -5.05 -6.65 8.50
N VAL A 116 -5.07 -5.89 9.60
CA VAL A 116 -4.29 -6.19 10.82
C VAL A 116 -5.13 -5.86 12.05
N SER A 117 -5.23 -6.80 12.97
CA SER A 117 -5.98 -6.67 14.22
C SER A 117 -5.13 -7.14 15.39
N VAL A 118 -5.02 -6.29 16.41
CA VAL A 118 -4.13 -6.51 17.57
C VAL A 118 -4.99 -6.79 18.78
N GLU A 119 -4.93 -8.02 19.28
CA GLU A 119 -5.67 -8.48 20.45
C GLU A 119 -5.01 -7.97 21.73
N CYS A 120 -5.75 -7.21 22.54
CA CYS A 120 -5.21 -6.51 23.70
C CYS A 120 -5.96 -6.86 24.99
N LYS A 121 -5.20 -7.16 26.05
CA LYS A 121 -5.73 -7.34 27.41
C LYS A 121 -5.21 -6.26 28.33
N VAL A 122 -6.14 -5.54 28.97
CA VAL A 122 -5.85 -4.42 29.87
C VAL A 122 -5.10 -4.94 31.10
N THR A 123 -3.98 -4.30 31.40
CA THR A 123 -3.16 -4.57 32.60
C THR A 123 -3.26 -3.44 33.62
N GLU A 124 -3.49 -2.21 33.17
CA GLU A 124 -3.56 -1.03 34.04
C GLU A 124 -4.45 0.05 33.41
N ILE A 125 -5.19 0.81 34.24
CA ILE A 125 -5.94 2.00 33.81
C ILE A 125 -5.41 3.22 34.57
N LYS A 126 -4.80 4.17 33.85
CA LYS A 126 -4.29 5.42 34.43
C LYS A 126 -5.23 6.58 34.17
N LYS A 127 -5.74 7.22 35.23
CA LYS A 127 -6.60 8.39 35.14
C LYS A 127 -5.77 9.66 34.94
N LEU A 128 -5.91 10.33 33.78
CA LEU A 128 -5.08 11.48 33.38
C LEU A 128 -5.89 12.78 33.27
N GLY A 129 -7.04 12.85 33.94
CA GLY A 129 -7.93 14.01 33.95
C GLY A 129 -8.97 13.94 32.83
N SER A 130 -8.60 14.31 31.60
CA SER A 130 -9.56 14.32 30.47
C SER A 130 -9.78 12.96 29.81
N HIS A 131 -8.79 12.08 29.90
CA HIS A 131 -8.81 10.73 29.35
C HIS A 131 -8.28 9.77 30.42
N ASP A 132 -8.77 8.55 30.40
CA ASP A 132 -8.16 7.42 31.07
C ASP A 132 -7.35 6.64 30.04
N MET A 133 -6.11 6.32 30.37
CA MET A 133 -5.19 5.58 29.54
C MET A 133 -5.25 4.11 29.94
N PHE A 134 -5.81 3.30 29.04
CA PHE A 134 -5.87 1.85 29.19
C PHE A 134 -4.58 1.27 28.64
N ILE A 135 -3.72 0.80 29.53
CA ILE A 135 -2.48 0.11 29.22
C ILE A 135 -2.79 -1.38 29.07
N ALA A 136 -2.32 -2.00 28.00
CA ALA A 136 -2.63 -3.37 27.67
C ALA A 136 -1.43 -4.14 27.15
N GLU A 137 -1.40 -5.43 27.46
CA GLU A 137 -0.54 -6.43 26.84
C GLU A 137 -1.12 -6.85 25.49
N ILE A 138 -0.26 -6.97 24.47
CA ILE A 138 -0.63 -7.51 23.16
C ILE A 138 -0.50 -9.02 23.22
N LEU A 139 -1.62 -9.72 23.14
CA LEU A 139 -1.68 -11.19 23.21
C LEU A 139 -1.47 -11.85 21.85
N ALA A 140 -2.00 -11.23 20.79
CA ALA A 140 -1.88 -11.71 19.42
C ALA A 140 -2.00 -10.57 18.41
N VAL A 141 -1.52 -10.83 17.19
CA VAL A 141 -1.71 -9.96 16.04
C VAL A 141 -2.22 -10.84 14.90
N ASP A 142 -3.49 -10.67 14.56
CA ASP A 142 -4.11 -11.25 13.39
C ASP A 142 -3.78 -10.40 12.17
N VAL A 143 -3.41 -11.06 11.07
CA VAL A 143 -2.98 -10.42 9.83
C VAL A 143 -3.66 -11.13 8.67
N ASP A 144 -4.15 -10.36 7.71
CA ASP A 144 -4.63 -10.88 6.43
C ASP A 144 -3.50 -11.57 5.66
N ASP A 145 -3.73 -12.82 5.25
CA ASP A 145 -2.76 -13.65 4.52
C ASP A 145 -2.25 -12.98 3.23
N SER A 146 -3.03 -12.10 2.60
CA SER A 146 -2.63 -11.33 1.42
C SER A 146 -1.46 -10.37 1.69
N LEU A 147 -1.19 -10.05 2.95
CA LEU A 147 -0.05 -9.24 3.37
C LEU A 147 1.23 -10.06 3.57
N LEU A 148 1.15 -11.38 3.61
CA LEU A 148 2.32 -12.24 3.75
C LEU A 148 2.91 -12.51 2.36
N ASP A 149 4.23 -12.37 2.23
CA ASP A 149 4.94 -12.84 1.04
C ASP A 149 5.19 -14.36 1.11
N ASP A 150 5.71 -14.93 0.02
CA ASP A 150 6.02 -16.37 -0.08
C ASP A 150 7.00 -16.86 1.00
N ALA A 151 7.73 -15.95 1.65
CA ALA A 151 8.65 -16.24 2.75
C ALA A 151 8.04 -16.02 4.14
N GLY A 152 6.74 -15.70 4.21
CA GLY A 152 6.01 -15.42 5.46
C GLY A 152 6.33 -14.06 6.06
N LYS A 153 6.98 -13.16 5.32
CA LYS A 153 7.28 -11.82 5.81
C LYS A 153 6.08 -10.90 5.58
N LEU A 154 5.72 -10.18 6.64
CA LEU A 154 4.67 -9.17 6.61
C LEU A 154 5.05 -7.96 5.75
N ALA A 155 4.28 -7.72 4.70
CA ALA A 155 4.37 -6.58 3.79
C ALA A 155 3.34 -5.50 4.17
N LEU A 156 3.50 -4.92 5.37
CA LEU A 156 2.57 -3.93 5.94
C LEU A 156 2.36 -2.70 5.03
N GLU A 157 3.35 -2.35 4.21
CA GLU A 157 3.27 -1.25 3.25
C GLU A 157 2.17 -1.42 2.20
N LYS A 158 1.68 -2.65 1.98
CA LYS A 158 0.60 -2.95 1.02
C LYS A 158 -0.79 -2.65 1.57
N CYS A 159 -0.95 -2.43 2.88
CA CYS A 159 -2.26 -2.26 3.51
C CYS A 159 -2.99 -0.96 3.10
N GLY A 160 -2.27 0.03 2.57
CA GLY A 160 -2.86 1.35 2.32
C GLY A 160 -3.33 2.05 3.59
N LEU A 161 -2.52 1.97 4.67
CA LEU A 161 -2.85 2.58 5.96
C LEU A 161 -3.04 4.10 5.86
N VAL A 162 -3.90 4.64 6.72
CA VAL A 162 -4.12 6.08 6.86
C VAL A 162 -3.55 6.62 8.16
N ALA A 163 -3.10 7.86 8.12
CA ALA A 163 -2.65 8.63 9.27
C ALA A 163 -3.50 9.89 9.43
N PHE A 164 -3.78 10.26 10.67
CA PHE A 164 -4.45 11.50 11.02
C PHE A 164 -3.42 12.61 11.25
N CYS A 165 -3.62 13.75 10.58
CA CYS A 165 -2.81 14.94 10.78
C CYS A 165 -3.71 16.16 10.80
N HIS A 166 -3.84 16.77 11.98
CA HIS A 166 -4.49 18.08 12.18
C HIS A 166 -5.82 18.27 11.43
N GLY A 167 -6.77 17.35 11.61
CA GLY A 167 -8.11 17.43 11.01
C GLY A 167 -8.22 16.81 9.61
N GLY A 168 -7.12 16.35 9.02
CA GLY A 168 -7.11 15.59 7.77
C GLY A 168 -6.67 14.14 7.97
N TYR A 169 -7.14 13.27 7.08
CA TYR A 169 -6.63 11.92 6.91
C TYR A 169 -5.73 11.85 5.69
N TYR A 170 -4.59 11.19 5.82
CA TYR A 170 -3.56 11.09 4.79
C TYR A 170 -3.18 9.64 4.59
N GLY A 171 -3.25 9.15 3.36
CA GLY A 171 -2.74 7.83 3.01
C GLY A 171 -1.22 7.76 3.17
N LEU A 172 -0.71 6.66 3.72
CA LEU A 172 0.72 6.38 3.77
C LEU A 172 1.19 5.86 2.41
N SER A 173 1.70 6.76 1.57
CA SER A 173 2.20 6.41 0.24
C SER A 173 3.72 6.24 0.21
N GLY A 174 4.16 5.04 -0.19
CA GLY A 174 5.52 4.80 -0.67
C GLY A 174 6.59 4.69 0.42
N GLN A 175 7.42 3.65 0.32
CA GLN A 175 8.58 3.49 1.19
C GLN A 175 9.68 4.50 0.80
N ILE A 176 10.01 5.40 1.72
CA ILE A 176 11.08 6.40 1.51
C ILE A 176 12.48 5.90 1.95
N GLY A 177 12.54 4.77 2.65
CA GLY A 177 13.80 4.18 3.11
C GLY A 177 13.64 2.96 3.99
N THR A 178 14.76 2.40 4.41
CA THR A 178 14.84 1.27 5.35
C THR A 178 15.44 1.73 6.67
N PHE A 179 15.11 1.04 7.76
CA PHE A 179 15.76 1.25 9.04
C PHE A 179 17.29 1.11 8.93
N GLY A 180 18.02 1.88 9.75
CA GLY A 180 19.46 1.72 9.89
C GLY A 180 20.31 2.48 8.87
N PHE A 181 19.91 3.68 8.44
CA PHE A 181 20.74 4.55 7.59
C PHE A 181 22.19 4.70 8.10
N SER A 182 22.37 4.73 9.43
CA SER A 182 23.69 4.86 10.08
C SER A 182 24.56 3.60 9.97
N VAL A 183 23.96 2.41 9.83
CA VAL A 183 24.66 1.12 9.73
C VAL A 183 24.59 0.51 8.34
N ALA A 184 23.87 1.16 7.42
CA ALA A 184 23.71 0.70 6.05
C ALA A 184 25.07 0.67 5.33
N LYS A 185 25.49 -0.52 4.90
CA LYS A 185 26.68 -0.67 4.07
C LYS A 185 26.49 0.10 2.76
N LYS A 186 27.54 0.79 2.29
CA LYS A 186 27.52 1.45 0.98
C LYS A 186 27.19 0.40 -0.09
N LYS A 187 26.14 0.65 -0.87
CA LYS A 187 25.77 -0.20 -2.00
C LYS A 187 26.97 -0.34 -2.96
N SER A 188 27.25 -1.57 -3.38
CA SER A 188 28.27 -1.85 -4.39
C SER A 188 27.90 -1.21 -5.73
N ARG A 189 28.89 -0.96 -6.59
CA ARG A 189 28.66 -0.43 -7.95
C ARG A 189 27.66 -1.30 -8.73
N LYS A 190 27.71 -2.62 -8.56
CA LYS A 190 26.79 -3.58 -9.20
C LYS A 190 25.34 -3.37 -8.74
N GLN A 191 25.13 -3.20 -7.43
CA GLN A 191 23.80 -2.93 -6.86
C GLN A 191 23.22 -1.60 -7.36
N LYS A 192 24.05 -0.55 -7.42
CA LYS A 192 23.62 0.76 -7.96
C LYS A 192 23.22 0.67 -9.43
N ILE A 193 23.99 -0.05 -10.26
CA ILE A 193 23.66 -0.26 -11.68
C ILE A 193 22.36 -1.06 -11.82
N HIS A 194 22.15 -2.07 -10.98
CA HIS A 194 20.91 -2.86 -11.00
C HIS A 194 19.69 -2.01 -10.65
N GLU A 195 19.75 -1.17 -9.61
CA GLU A 195 18.67 -0.24 -9.26
C GLU A 195 18.35 0.75 -10.39
N ILE A 196 19.37 1.34 -11.02
CA ILE A 196 19.17 2.24 -12.16
C ILE A 196 18.44 1.51 -13.31
N LYS A 197 18.82 0.26 -13.59
CA LYS A 197 18.14 -0.55 -14.62
C LYS A 197 16.71 -0.91 -14.23
N ALA A 198 16.46 -1.27 -12.97
CA ALA A 198 15.13 -1.59 -12.47
C ALA A 198 14.20 -0.37 -12.51
N LYS A 199 14.70 0.80 -12.07
CA LYS A 199 13.95 2.06 -12.10
C LYS A 199 13.57 2.46 -13.52
N ARG A 200 14.51 2.36 -14.47
CA ARG A 200 14.23 2.59 -15.90
C ARG A 200 13.20 1.63 -16.49
N ARG A 201 13.17 0.37 -16.02
CA ARG A 201 12.15 -0.61 -16.47
C ARG A 201 10.77 -0.25 -15.94
N LEU A 202 10.66 0.15 -14.68
CA LEU A 202 9.41 0.62 -14.08
C LEU A 202 8.89 1.88 -14.77
N GLU A 203 9.77 2.87 -15.00
CA GLU A 203 9.42 4.10 -15.74
C GLU A 203 8.94 3.79 -17.17
N LYS A 204 9.61 2.86 -17.87
CA LYS A 204 9.20 2.43 -19.21
C LYS A 204 7.87 1.66 -19.21
N ALA A 205 7.62 0.84 -18.18
CA ALA A 205 6.37 0.10 -18.03
C ALA A 205 5.20 1.05 -17.70
N ALA A 206 5.42 2.05 -16.85
CA ALA A 206 4.42 3.08 -16.55
C ALA A 206 4.06 3.90 -17.81
N HIS A 207 5.05 4.34 -18.58
CA HIS A 207 4.80 5.06 -19.83
C HIS A 207 4.05 4.22 -20.86
N ALA A 208 4.37 2.92 -20.98
CA ALA A 208 3.65 2.02 -21.88
C ALA A 208 2.20 1.75 -21.42
N ALA A 209 1.95 1.69 -20.11
CA ALA A 209 0.61 1.56 -19.55
C ALA A 209 -0.23 2.83 -19.80
N GLU A 210 0.36 4.01 -19.60
CA GLU A 210 -0.28 5.30 -19.91
C GLU A 210 -0.62 5.44 -21.39
N GLU A 211 0.30 5.06 -22.30
CA GLU A 211 0.04 5.01 -23.74
C GLU A 211 -1.10 4.05 -24.08
N SER A 212 -1.13 2.84 -23.48
CA SER A 212 -2.21 1.88 -23.73
C SER A 212 -3.57 2.33 -23.23
N GLU A 213 -3.64 3.03 -22.08
CA GLU A 213 -4.87 3.62 -21.57
C GLU A 213 -5.35 4.81 -22.42
N GLU A 214 -4.42 5.59 -22.97
CA GLU A 214 -4.72 6.73 -23.84
C GLU A 214 -5.19 6.26 -25.23
N GLU A 215 -4.59 5.20 -25.77
CA GLU A 215 -5.04 4.48 -26.97
C GLU A 215 -6.42 3.83 -26.78
N GLU A 216 -6.69 3.22 -25.62
CA GLU A 216 -8.00 2.63 -25.32
C GLU A 216 -9.08 3.71 -25.17
N LYS A 217 -8.76 4.86 -24.56
CA LYS A 217 -9.67 6.01 -24.45
C LYS A 217 -9.95 6.67 -25.81
N THR A 218 -8.94 6.79 -26.67
CA THR A 218 -9.12 7.32 -28.04
C THR A 218 -9.88 6.33 -28.94
N PHE A 219 -9.66 5.02 -28.79
CA PHE A 219 -10.42 3.99 -29.50
C PHE A 219 -11.90 3.97 -29.08
N LYS A 220 -12.21 4.11 -27.77
CA LYS A 220 -13.59 4.22 -27.27
C LYS A 220 -14.30 5.51 -27.71
N LYS A 221 -13.57 6.63 -27.84
CA LYS A 221 -14.10 7.90 -28.42
C LYS A 221 -14.35 7.84 -29.93
N ARG A 222 -13.64 6.97 -30.66
CA ARG A 222 -13.76 6.80 -32.11
C ARG A 222 -14.87 5.85 -32.56
N LYS A 223 -15.64 5.24 -31.66
CA LYS A 223 -16.87 4.55 -32.08
C LYS A 223 -17.81 5.59 -32.69
N PRO A 224 -18.16 5.51 -33.98
CA PRO A 224 -19.23 6.33 -34.51
C PRO A 224 -20.51 5.93 -33.78
N ALA A 225 -21.30 6.90 -33.36
CA ALA A 225 -22.72 6.68 -33.14
C ALA A 225 -23.31 6.26 -34.50
N PHE A 226 -23.36 4.96 -34.77
CA PHE A 226 -24.21 4.44 -35.82
C PHE A 226 -25.63 4.51 -35.25
N GLU A 227 -26.18 5.72 -35.25
CA GLU A 227 -27.57 5.97 -34.93
C GLU A 227 -28.45 5.12 -35.85
N HIS A 228 -29.48 4.58 -35.24
CA HIS A 228 -30.42 3.63 -35.79
C HIS A 228 -31.40 4.37 -36.72
N HIS A 229 -30.93 4.92 -37.84
CA HIS A 229 -31.81 5.52 -38.84
C HIS A 229 -31.26 5.26 -40.25
N GLU A 230 -31.74 4.16 -40.84
CA GLU A 230 -31.76 3.78 -42.27
C GLU A 230 -31.62 2.26 -42.42
N ARG A 231 -32.54 1.52 -41.77
CA ARG A 231 -32.81 0.11 -42.07
C ARG A 231 -34.13 -0.07 -42.81
N ARG A 232 -34.58 0.92 -43.58
CA ARG A 232 -35.86 0.87 -44.29
C ARG A 232 -35.86 1.11 -45.80
N ASP A 233 -34.71 1.29 -46.45
CA ASP A 233 -34.71 1.56 -47.90
C ASP A 233 -33.79 0.67 -48.76
N PHE A 234 -33.09 -0.32 -48.17
CA PHE A 234 -32.21 -1.20 -48.93
C PHE A 234 -32.83 -2.56 -49.31
N GLU A 235 -33.86 -3.02 -48.59
CA GLU A 235 -34.54 -4.30 -48.90
C GLU A 235 -35.58 -4.19 -50.02
N ASP A 236 -36.06 -2.97 -50.35
CA ASP A 236 -37.13 -2.80 -51.34
C ASP A 236 -36.63 -2.68 -52.79
N ARG A 237 -35.33 -2.35 -53.00
CA ARG A 237 -34.73 -2.29 -54.36
C ARG A 237 -34.29 -3.64 -54.92
N ARG A 238 -34.29 -4.72 -54.13
CA ARG A 238 -33.92 -6.06 -54.63
C ARG A 238 -35.07 -6.85 -55.26
N ARG A 239 -36.31 -6.35 -55.20
CA ARG A 239 -37.50 -7.06 -55.71
C ARG A 239 -37.92 -6.69 -57.14
N SER A 240 -37.42 -5.60 -57.75
CA SER A 240 -37.90 -5.16 -59.07
C SER A 240 -37.05 -5.55 -60.29
N ASP A 241 -35.80 -6.02 -60.14
CA ASP A 241 -34.87 -6.16 -61.29
C ASP A 241 -34.34 -7.59 -61.57
N ARG A 242 -35.13 -8.64 -61.33
CA ARG A 242 -34.78 -10.00 -61.81
C ARG A 242 -35.68 -10.46 -62.95
N LYS A 243 -35.33 -10.10 -64.18
CA LYS A 243 -35.68 -10.90 -65.37
C LYS A 243 -34.77 -12.14 -65.41
N PRO A 244 -35.30 -13.36 -65.59
CA PRO A 244 -34.48 -14.57 -65.64
C PRO A 244 -33.74 -14.63 -66.99
N ARG A 245 -32.40 -14.56 -66.96
CA ARG A 245 -31.57 -14.92 -68.11
C ARG A 245 -31.25 -16.41 -68.04
N LYS A 246 -31.64 -17.16 -69.08
CA LYS A 246 -31.27 -18.56 -69.29
C LYS A 246 -29.74 -18.67 -69.39
N PHE A 247 -29.15 -19.60 -68.66
CA PHE A 247 -27.72 -19.87 -68.66
C PHE A 247 -27.47 -21.12 -69.52
N ASP A 248 -26.82 -20.94 -70.66
CA ASP A 248 -26.43 -22.00 -71.58
C ASP A 248 -25.15 -22.68 -71.07
N ARG A 249 -25.16 -24.02 -70.96
CA ARG A 249 -23.98 -24.79 -70.54
C ARG A 249 -23.10 -25.09 -71.76
N GLY A 250 -22.06 -24.28 -71.95
CA GLY A 250 -20.94 -24.61 -72.83
C GLY A 250 -19.77 -25.19 -72.02
N GLU A 251 -19.47 -26.46 -72.26
CA GLU A 251 -18.34 -27.21 -71.70
C GLU A 251 -16.99 -26.58 -72.09
N ARG A 252 -16.08 -26.42 -71.12
CA ARG A 252 -14.64 -26.29 -71.40
C ARG A 252 -13.82 -27.03 -70.33
N ASN A 253 -13.04 -27.99 -70.81
CA ASN A 253 -12.21 -28.92 -70.07
C ASN A 253 -11.01 -28.23 -69.39
N PHE A 254 -10.63 -28.75 -68.23
CA PHE A 254 -9.41 -28.39 -67.50
C PHE A 254 -8.29 -29.33 -67.94
N ASP A 255 -7.29 -28.80 -68.65
CA ASP A 255 -6.04 -29.51 -68.88
C ASP A 255 -5.09 -29.29 -67.69
N ASN A 256 -4.65 -30.41 -67.12
CA ASN A 256 -3.72 -30.54 -66.01
C ASN A 256 -2.28 -30.45 -66.55
N ASP A 257 -1.57 -29.37 -66.24
CA ASP A 257 -0.12 -29.29 -66.45
C ASP A 257 0.60 -29.13 -65.11
N GLU A 258 1.13 -30.25 -64.61
CA GLU A 258 2.05 -30.31 -63.47
C GLU A 258 3.43 -29.76 -63.85
N LYS A 259 3.93 -28.76 -63.10
CA LYS A 259 5.36 -28.44 -63.04
C LYS A 259 5.82 -28.20 -61.60
N PRO A 260 6.85 -28.92 -61.09
CA PRO A 260 7.29 -28.81 -59.71
C PRO A 260 8.35 -27.71 -59.54
N PHE A 261 8.13 -26.79 -58.58
CA PHE A 261 9.12 -25.77 -58.21
C PHE A 261 9.98 -26.25 -57.03
N LYS A 262 11.18 -26.77 -57.32
CA LYS A 262 12.24 -27.00 -56.32
C LYS A 262 13.15 -25.77 -56.22
N LYS A 263 13.37 -25.24 -55.02
CA LYS A 263 14.59 -24.48 -54.67
C LYS A 263 15.10 -24.87 -53.27
N PRO A 264 16.42 -25.08 -53.08
CA PRO A 264 16.98 -25.57 -51.81
C PRO A 264 17.35 -24.44 -50.82
N PHE A 265 17.13 -24.71 -49.53
CA PHE A 265 17.59 -23.89 -48.40
C PHE A 265 19.12 -24.00 -48.23
N ALA A 266 19.83 -22.88 -48.34
CA ALA A 266 21.25 -22.79 -48.00
C ALA A 266 21.44 -22.43 -46.51
N LYS A 267 22.06 -23.35 -45.75
CA LYS A 267 22.55 -23.13 -44.37
C LYS A 267 23.85 -22.31 -44.42
N LYS A 268 23.97 -21.23 -43.63
CA LYS A 268 25.27 -20.57 -43.34
C LYS A 268 25.85 -21.12 -42.03
N PRO A 269 27.18 -21.39 -41.95
CA PRO A 269 27.81 -21.91 -40.75
C PRO A 269 28.25 -20.82 -39.76
N PHE A 270 28.32 -21.23 -38.49
CA PHE A 270 28.91 -20.53 -37.35
C PHE A 270 30.40 -20.25 -37.58
N GLY A 271 30.85 -19.02 -37.27
CA GLY A 271 32.25 -18.60 -37.32
C GLY A 271 32.70 -18.06 -35.97
N ASP A 272 33.56 -18.84 -35.32
CA ASP A 272 34.33 -18.53 -34.12
C ASP A 272 35.39 -17.46 -34.43
N GLY A 273 35.63 -16.53 -33.50
CA GLY A 273 36.40 -15.32 -33.82
C GLY A 273 36.85 -14.51 -32.62
N ARG A 274 37.75 -15.09 -31.81
CA ARG A 274 38.63 -14.36 -30.88
C ARG A 274 39.32 -13.20 -31.61
N LYS A 275 39.23 -11.98 -31.07
CA LYS A 275 40.29 -10.97 -31.21
C LYS A 275 40.48 -10.19 -29.92
N GLU A 276 41.59 -10.51 -29.26
CA GLU A 276 42.27 -9.64 -28.32
C GLU A 276 42.58 -8.30 -28.97
N LYS A 277 42.36 -7.21 -28.21
CA LYS A 277 43.09 -5.95 -28.40
C LYS A 277 43.52 -5.45 -27.03
N SER A 278 44.78 -5.72 -26.73
CA SER A 278 45.61 -4.94 -25.82
C SER A 278 45.99 -3.61 -26.47
N PHE A 279 46.21 -2.59 -25.66
CA PHE A 279 47.26 -1.55 -25.71
C PHE A 279 46.77 -0.26 -25.04
N GLY A 280 47.57 0.25 -24.09
CA GLY A 280 47.42 1.61 -23.58
C GLY A 280 47.66 1.76 -22.08
N GLY A 281 48.85 1.42 -21.60
CA GLY A 281 49.29 1.71 -20.24
C GLY A 281 49.52 3.20 -20.00
N ARG A 282 49.15 3.68 -18.80
CA ARG A 282 49.81 4.81 -18.13
C ARG A 282 50.02 4.46 -16.65
N LYS A 283 51.26 4.67 -16.21
CA LYS A 283 51.81 4.41 -14.88
C LYS A 283 51.16 5.30 -13.79
N PRO A 284 51.25 4.89 -12.50
CA PRO A 284 50.55 5.54 -11.40
C PRO A 284 51.33 6.74 -10.85
N PHE A 285 50.64 7.83 -10.53
CA PHE A 285 51.23 8.93 -9.77
C PHE A 285 51.01 8.69 -8.27
N ARG A 286 52.03 8.16 -7.60
CA ARG A 286 52.19 8.17 -6.14
C ARG A 286 52.55 9.60 -5.72
N LYS A 287 51.78 10.20 -4.83
CA LYS A 287 52.31 11.17 -3.85
C LYS A 287 51.89 10.72 -2.46
N THR A 288 52.86 10.22 -1.73
CA THR A 288 52.92 10.10 -0.29
C THR A 288 53.16 11.47 0.33
N PHE A 289 52.45 11.79 1.41
CA PHE A 289 52.88 12.62 2.56
C PHE A 289 51.76 12.46 3.60
N GLU A 290 51.87 11.48 4.50
CA GLU A 290 52.39 11.61 5.87
C GLU A 290 51.52 12.46 6.81
N GLY A 291 51.00 11.78 7.84
CA GLY A 291 50.98 12.30 9.20
C GLY A 291 49.82 13.21 9.60
N LYS A 292 48.80 12.63 10.25
CA LYS A 292 48.55 12.82 11.70
C LYS A 292 47.37 11.97 12.17
N LYS A 293 47.63 11.26 13.28
CA LYS A 293 46.71 10.42 14.08
C LYS A 293 45.75 11.28 14.93
N PRO A 294 44.71 10.68 15.55
CA PRO A 294 43.45 11.34 15.86
C PRO A 294 43.46 12.06 17.21
N PHE A 295 42.68 13.13 17.34
CA PHE A 295 42.43 13.77 18.63
C PHE A 295 41.10 13.30 19.22
N ALA A 296 41.22 12.96 20.50
CA ALA A 296 40.27 12.26 21.34
C ALA A 296 39.08 13.12 21.80
N ASP A 297 38.07 12.38 22.27
CA ASP A 297 36.88 12.80 23.00
C ASP A 297 37.10 13.94 24.00
N LYS A 298 36.22 14.95 23.94
CA LYS A 298 35.87 15.77 25.09
C LYS A 298 34.34 15.95 25.14
N LYS A 299 33.71 15.16 26.01
CA LYS A 299 32.36 15.41 26.52
C LYS A 299 32.34 16.75 27.29
N PRO A 300 31.35 17.64 27.08
CA PRO A 300 31.14 18.76 27.98
C PRO A 300 30.35 18.34 29.22
N ALA A 301 30.92 18.65 30.39
CA ALA A 301 30.28 18.51 31.70
C ALA A 301 29.01 19.37 31.79
N ARG A 302 27.88 18.76 32.14
CA ARG A 302 26.64 19.45 32.49
C ARG A 302 26.69 19.86 33.96
N LYS A 303 26.51 21.15 34.25
CA LYS A 303 26.28 21.67 35.61
C LYS A 303 24.87 21.29 36.10
N PRO A 304 24.66 20.99 37.39
CA PRO A 304 23.34 20.66 37.92
C PRO A 304 22.46 21.91 38.08
N PHE A 305 21.22 21.80 37.61
CA PHE A 305 20.18 22.83 37.73
C PHE A 305 19.47 22.68 39.09
N LYS A 306 19.50 23.72 39.94
CA LYS A 306 18.75 23.76 41.20
C LYS A 306 17.30 24.23 40.92
N PRO A 307 16.27 23.64 41.56
CA PRO A 307 14.90 24.12 41.45
C PRO A 307 14.68 25.35 42.35
N LYS A 308 13.99 26.37 41.85
CA LYS A 308 13.42 27.45 42.66
C LYS A 308 11.98 27.09 43.02
N ALA A 309 11.71 27.08 44.32
CA ALA A 309 10.38 27.05 44.90
C ALA A 309 9.75 28.45 44.84
N GLN A 310 8.51 28.52 44.40
CA GLN A 310 7.38 29.29 44.96
C GLN A 310 6.13 28.99 44.14
#